data_AF-A0A258SQP5-F1
#
_entry.id   AF-A0A258SQP5-F1
#
_cell.length_a   1.000
_cell.length_b   1.000
_cell.length_c   1.000
_cell.angle_alpha   90.00
_cell.angle_beta   90.00
_cell.angle_gamma   90.00
#
_symmetry.space_group_name_H-M   'P 1'
#
loop_
_entity.id
_entity.type
_entity.pdbx_description
1 polymer ?
#
loop_
_entity_poly.entity_id
_entity_poly.type
_entity_poly.pdbx_seq_one_letter_code
_entity_poly.pdbx_strand_id
1 'polypeptide(L)'
;MHTLKPQQLTLNIDAKQFSFADTSELVVDGHHDAQYQAWVTQAEAKTAAEFGLSIQHPGFNLLALGEPGSGRTTLMLNMMHEAAAKSVAASDLVALYQFDANGKPLFLKLPAGAGTQLKQAMDAFVRNFAKDLPNLLEAKAQQNSMTPIQIFVEGQLSAIKASLTLITPEKMPTKYFSALQQDILDTLEAWQTSTSVDGETNLEALMNESFFGRYRTNVLVEHHAGDHASVLY
;
A
#
# COMPACT_ATOMS: atom_id res chain seq x y z
N MET A 1 -48.04 45.58 -23.83
CA MET A 1 -46.88 44.71 -24.10
C MET A 1 -45.74 45.59 -24.56
N HIS A 2 -44.58 45.53 -23.91
CA HIS A 2 -43.40 46.28 -24.37
C HIS A 2 -42.66 45.42 -25.39
N THR A 3 -42.61 45.86 -26.65
CA THR A 3 -41.92 45.12 -27.73
C THR A 3 -40.43 45.41 -27.66
N LEU A 4 -39.63 44.38 -27.37
CA LEU A 4 -38.16 44.49 -27.36
C LEU A 4 -37.61 44.42 -28.78
N LYS A 5 -36.62 45.28 -29.08
CA LYS A 5 -35.86 45.24 -30.33
C LYS A 5 -34.81 44.12 -30.26
N PRO A 6 -34.39 43.51 -31.40
CA PRO A 6 -33.38 42.44 -31.42
C PRO A 6 -32.11 42.78 -30.62
N GLN A 7 -31.63 44.03 -30.70
CA GLN A 7 -30.44 44.48 -29.97
C GLN A 7 -30.60 44.48 -28.44
N GLN A 8 -31.85 44.53 -27.94
CA GLN A 8 -32.16 44.46 -26.50
C GLN A 8 -32.23 43.01 -26.00
N LEU A 9 -32.19 42.03 -26.90
CA LEU A 9 -32.17 40.60 -26.61
C LEU A 9 -30.79 39.98 -26.82
N THR A 10 -29.84 40.73 -27.38
CA THR A 10 -28.49 40.24 -27.69
C THR A 10 -27.48 40.93 -26.78
N LEU A 11 -26.74 40.14 -26.00
CA LEU A 11 -25.55 40.62 -25.31
C LEU A 11 -24.45 40.81 -26.35
N ASN A 12 -24.06 42.07 -26.60
CA ASN A 12 -22.98 42.38 -27.53
C ASN A 12 -21.65 42.42 -26.77
N ILE A 13 -20.85 41.36 -26.92
CA ILE A 13 -19.49 41.28 -26.38
C ILE A 13 -18.54 41.75 -27.48
N ASP A 14 -17.91 42.91 -27.28
CA ASP A 14 -16.95 43.46 -28.25
C ASP A 14 -15.63 42.69 -28.15
N ALA A 15 -15.13 42.18 -29.27
CA ALA A 15 -13.86 41.45 -29.33
C ALA A 15 -12.68 42.29 -28.81
N LYS A 16 -12.75 43.63 -28.88
CA LYS A 16 -11.74 44.55 -28.33
C LYS A 16 -11.64 44.53 -26.80
N GLN A 17 -12.60 43.91 -26.11
CA GLN A 17 -12.59 43.74 -24.66
C GLN A 17 -11.60 42.65 -24.21
N PHE A 18 -11.17 41.79 -25.14
CA PHE A 18 -10.19 40.74 -24.86
C PHE A 18 -8.77 41.25 -25.13
N SER A 19 -7.90 41.07 -24.15
CA SER A 19 -6.51 41.58 -24.17
C SER A 19 -5.51 40.59 -24.78
N PHE A 20 -5.97 39.62 -25.59
CA PHE A 20 -5.12 38.62 -26.24
C PHE A 20 -5.22 38.69 -27.76
N ALA A 21 -4.11 38.46 -28.47
CA ALA A 21 -4.10 38.51 -29.94
C ALA A 21 -4.72 37.24 -30.56
N ASP A 22 -4.47 36.08 -29.96
CA ASP A 22 -5.08 34.80 -30.35
C ASP A 22 -5.24 33.84 -29.16
N THR A 23 -6.02 32.76 -29.36
CA THR A 23 -6.37 31.81 -28.29
C THR A 23 -5.19 31.03 -27.74
N SER A 24 -4.03 31.03 -28.40
CA SER A 24 -2.81 30.39 -27.91
C SER A 24 -2.23 31.16 -26.71
N GLU A 25 -2.46 32.47 -26.62
CA GLU A 25 -2.02 33.30 -25.48
C GLU A 25 -2.77 32.94 -24.18
N LEU A 26 -3.98 32.38 -24.29
CA LEU A 26 -4.73 31.86 -23.14
C LEU A 26 -4.14 30.56 -22.57
N VAL A 27 -3.13 29.99 -23.24
CA VAL A 27 -2.49 28.71 -22.89
C VAL A 27 -1.09 28.92 -22.27
N VAL A 28 -0.61 30.16 -22.15
CA VAL A 28 0.78 30.47 -21.74
C VAL A 28 0.88 30.72 -20.22
N ASP A 29 1.81 30.00 -19.58
CA ASP A 29 2.43 30.19 -18.23
C ASP A 29 2.45 28.93 -17.34
N GLY A 30 2.53 27.72 -17.91
CA GLY A 30 2.65 26.49 -17.10
C GLY A 30 1.40 26.15 -16.28
N HIS A 31 0.42 27.07 -16.24
CA HIS A 31 -0.93 26.92 -15.70
C HIS A 31 -1.84 26.39 -16.82
N HIS A 32 -1.54 25.21 -17.35
CA HIS A 32 -2.12 24.62 -18.56
C HIS A 32 -3.56 24.12 -18.45
N ASP A 33 -4.37 24.59 -17.50
CA ASP A 33 -5.68 24.00 -17.32
C ASP A 33 -6.77 25.03 -17.04
N ALA A 34 -7.90 24.86 -17.73
CA ALA A 34 -9.17 25.56 -17.48
C ALA A 34 -9.60 25.53 -15.99
N GLN A 35 -8.94 24.67 -15.22
CA GLN A 35 -9.11 24.43 -13.80
C GLN A 35 -8.52 25.54 -12.92
N TYR A 36 -7.44 26.21 -13.34
CA TYR A 36 -6.91 27.39 -12.62
C TYR A 36 -7.95 28.51 -12.62
N GLN A 37 -8.55 28.79 -13.79
CA GLN A 37 -9.62 29.79 -13.90
C GLN A 37 -10.90 29.37 -13.17
N ALA A 38 -11.21 28.08 -13.12
CA ALA A 38 -12.37 27.58 -12.37
C ALA A 38 -12.24 27.82 -10.84
N TRP A 39 -11.04 27.68 -10.26
CA TRP A 39 -10.81 28.09 -8.85
C TRP A 39 -10.87 29.61 -8.64
N VAL A 40 -10.47 30.42 -9.62
CA VAL A 40 -10.61 31.89 -9.54
C VAL A 40 -12.07 32.31 -9.35
N THR A 41 -13.02 31.59 -9.96
CA THR A 41 -14.47 31.83 -9.77
C THR A 41 -15.03 31.26 -8.46
N GLN A 42 -14.24 30.48 -7.71
CA GLN A 42 -14.64 29.73 -6.52
C GLN A 42 -13.66 29.94 -5.35
N ALA A 43 -13.25 31.19 -5.11
CA ALA A 43 -12.19 31.52 -4.16
C ALA A 43 -12.44 31.00 -2.73
N GLU A 44 -13.66 31.12 -2.22
CA GLU A 44 -14.01 30.61 -0.87
C GLU A 44 -13.91 29.09 -0.79
N ALA A 45 -14.41 28.37 -1.80
CA ALA A 45 -14.31 26.92 -1.87
C ALA A 45 -12.85 26.47 -1.96
N LYS A 46 -11.99 27.24 -2.65
CA LYS A 46 -10.55 26.98 -2.74
C LYS A 46 -9.91 27.03 -1.35
N THR A 47 -10.14 28.13 -0.63
CA THR A 47 -9.58 28.31 0.72
C THR A 47 -10.08 27.22 1.68
N ALA A 48 -11.36 26.84 1.60
CA ALA A 48 -11.91 25.75 2.42
C ALA A 48 -11.27 24.40 2.09
N ALA A 49 -11.05 24.10 0.81
CA ALA A 49 -10.39 22.89 0.38
C ALA A 49 -8.90 22.85 0.77
N GLU A 50 -8.17 23.97 0.66
CA GLU A 50 -6.77 24.07 1.05
C GLU A 50 -6.62 23.83 2.56
N PHE A 51 -7.48 24.47 3.35
CA PHE A 51 -7.55 24.26 4.78
C PHE A 51 -7.89 22.80 5.11
N GLY A 52 -8.93 22.24 4.49
CA GLY A 52 -9.34 20.86 4.74
C GLY A 52 -8.25 19.84 4.42
N LEU A 53 -7.55 19.99 3.29
CA LEU A 53 -6.45 19.11 2.88
C LEU A 53 -5.19 19.27 3.76
N SER A 54 -5.03 20.42 4.43
CA SER A 54 -3.92 20.63 5.37
C SER A 54 -4.09 19.89 6.71
N ILE A 55 -5.30 19.44 7.05
CA ILE A 55 -5.59 18.76 8.32
C ILE A 55 -5.20 17.28 8.21
N GLN A 56 -4.10 16.90 8.85
CA GLN A 56 -3.61 15.52 8.93
C GLN A 56 -3.99 14.87 10.26
N HIS A 57 -5.30 14.80 10.57
CA HIS A 57 -5.80 14.21 11.81
C HIS A 57 -6.84 13.11 11.56
N PRO A 58 -6.71 11.91 12.19
CA PRO A 58 -7.71 10.85 12.06
C PRO A 58 -9.13 11.33 12.39
N GLY A 59 -10.10 10.90 11.59
CA GLY A 59 -11.51 11.24 11.79
C GLY A 59 -11.96 12.56 11.14
N PHE A 60 -11.04 13.35 10.58
CA PHE A 60 -11.39 14.51 9.76
C PHE A 60 -11.57 14.09 8.30
N ASN A 61 -12.67 14.51 7.70
CA ASN A 61 -12.99 14.27 6.30
C ASN A 61 -13.43 15.59 5.65
N LEU A 62 -13.06 15.79 4.39
CA LEU A 62 -13.50 16.93 3.58
C LEU A 62 -14.61 16.48 2.63
N LEU A 63 -15.76 17.16 2.66
CA LEU A 63 -16.89 16.91 1.77
C LEU A 63 -17.09 18.10 0.83
N ALA A 64 -17.04 17.85 -0.48
CA ALA A 64 -17.29 18.88 -1.50
C ALA A 64 -18.75 18.85 -1.99
N LEU A 65 -19.45 19.97 -1.84
CA LEU A 65 -20.84 20.15 -2.27
C LEU A 65 -20.91 21.15 -3.43
N GLY A 66 -21.83 20.94 -4.36
CA GLY A 66 -22.09 21.87 -5.45
C GLY A 66 -23.04 21.31 -6.51
N GLU A 67 -23.63 22.21 -7.30
CA GLU A 67 -24.57 21.86 -8.36
C GLU A 67 -23.95 20.92 -9.41
N PRO A 68 -24.75 20.09 -10.10
CA PRO A 68 -24.30 19.33 -11.26
C PRO A 68 -23.63 20.24 -12.30
N GLY A 69 -22.47 19.82 -12.82
CA GLY A 69 -21.70 20.60 -13.79
C GLY A 69 -20.80 21.69 -13.19
N SER A 70 -20.73 21.85 -11.86
CA SER A 70 -19.85 22.84 -11.21
C SER A 70 -18.35 22.56 -11.34
N GLY A 71 -17.96 21.40 -11.87
CA GLY A 71 -16.55 20.98 -11.94
C GLY A 71 -15.96 20.54 -10.59
N ARG A 72 -16.77 20.39 -9.52
CA ARG A 72 -16.32 20.07 -8.15
C ARG A 72 -15.34 18.89 -8.07
N THR A 73 -15.60 17.81 -8.80
CA THR A 73 -14.74 16.63 -8.85
C THR A 73 -13.37 16.99 -9.40
N THR A 74 -13.34 17.58 -10.60
CA THR A 74 -12.11 17.96 -11.29
C THR A 74 -11.29 18.90 -10.42
N LEU A 75 -11.93 19.91 -9.84
CA LEU A 75 -11.28 20.89 -8.97
C LEU A 75 -10.69 20.25 -7.71
N MET A 76 -11.44 19.40 -7.02
CA MET A 76 -10.97 18.69 -5.84
C MET A 76 -9.81 17.74 -6.16
N LEU A 77 -9.88 16.99 -7.26
CA LEU A 77 -8.82 16.07 -7.66
C LEU A 77 -7.51 16.80 -7.92
N ASN A 78 -7.55 17.94 -8.61
CA ASN A 78 -6.35 18.72 -8.84
C ASN A 78 -5.72 19.21 -7.54
N MET A 79 -6.54 19.74 -6.62
CA MET A 79 -6.04 20.16 -5.32
C MET A 79 -5.50 18.99 -4.49
N MET A 80 -6.13 17.82 -4.57
CA MET A 80 -5.63 16.60 -3.95
C MET A 80 -4.27 16.21 -4.53
N HIS A 81 -4.07 16.29 -5.86
CA HIS A 81 -2.78 16.03 -6.50
C HIS A 81 -1.71 17.06 -6.09
N GLU A 82 -2.06 18.34 -6.02
CA GLU A 82 -1.14 19.39 -5.55
C GLU A 82 -0.75 19.21 -4.08
N ALA A 83 -1.70 18.82 -3.22
CA ALA A 83 -1.46 18.55 -1.81
C ALA A 83 -0.64 17.27 -1.61
N ALA A 84 -0.96 16.22 -2.38
CA ALA A 84 -0.22 14.97 -2.42
C ALA A 84 1.25 15.19 -2.77
N ALA A 85 1.53 15.99 -3.81
CA ALA A 85 2.88 16.31 -4.26
C ALA A 85 3.76 16.96 -3.17
N LYS A 86 3.14 17.59 -2.18
CA LYS A 86 3.83 18.23 -1.04
C LYS A 86 3.88 17.33 0.21
N SER A 87 3.24 16.18 0.17
CA SER A 87 3.11 15.26 1.29
C SER A 87 4.17 14.18 1.26
N VAL A 88 4.49 13.62 2.44
CA VAL A 88 5.40 12.49 2.57
C VAL A 88 4.77 11.25 1.92
N ALA A 89 5.61 10.40 1.33
CA ALA A 89 5.22 9.09 0.81
C ALA A 89 4.33 8.33 1.79
N ALA A 90 3.24 7.77 1.29
CA ALA A 90 2.35 6.96 2.10
C ALA A 90 3.05 5.66 2.52
N SER A 91 2.64 5.13 3.68
CA SER A 91 3.15 3.85 4.18
C SER A 91 2.61 2.69 3.35
N ASP A 92 3.44 1.67 3.12
CA ASP A 92 3.00 0.38 2.62
C ASP A 92 2.05 -0.27 3.65
N LEU A 93 1.04 -0.99 3.15
CA LEU A 93 0.14 -1.79 3.97
C LEU A 93 0.31 -3.26 3.63
N VAL A 94 0.68 -4.05 4.63
CA VAL A 94 0.96 -5.47 4.49
C VAL A 94 0.04 -6.27 5.40
N ALA A 95 -0.50 -7.37 4.88
CA ALA A 95 -1.18 -8.41 5.65
C ALA A 95 -0.28 -9.64 5.80
N LEU A 96 -0.11 -10.07 7.04
CA LEU A 96 0.60 -11.28 7.43
C LEU A 96 -0.38 -12.24 8.12
N TYR A 97 -0.06 -13.53 8.15
CA TYR A 97 -0.83 -14.49 8.92
C TYR A 97 -0.59 -14.27 10.42
N GLN A 98 -1.66 -14.21 11.23
CA GLN A 98 -1.51 -14.05 12.67
C GLN A 98 -1.64 -15.40 13.39
N PHE A 99 -0.53 -15.93 13.88
CA PHE A 99 -0.45 -17.26 14.50
C PHE A 99 -1.27 -17.40 15.79
N ASP A 100 -1.46 -16.30 16.54
CA ASP A 100 -2.14 -16.31 17.85
C ASP A 100 -3.65 -15.98 17.80
N ALA A 101 -4.20 -15.67 16.62
CA ALA A 101 -5.52 -15.02 16.51
C ALA A 101 -6.56 -15.76 15.65
N ASN A 102 -6.56 -17.10 15.66
CA ASN A 102 -7.57 -17.93 15.01
C ASN A 102 -7.84 -17.55 13.53
N GLY A 103 -6.77 -17.29 12.75
CA GLY A 103 -6.88 -17.02 11.31
C GLY A 103 -7.21 -15.59 10.91
N LYS A 104 -7.14 -14.62 11.84
CA LYS A 104 -7.18 -13.19 11.48
C LYS A 104 -5.85 -12.76 10.83
N PRO A 105 -5.86 -11.84 9.86
CA PRO A 105 -4.63 -11.25 9.35
C PRO A 105 -4.07 -10.20 10.31
N LEU A 106 -2.75 -10.16 10.45
CA LEU A 106 -2.01 -9.07 11.08
C LEU A 106 -1.71 -8.01 10.02
N PHE A 107 -2.23 -6.80 10.21
CA PHE A 107 -1.92 -5.67 9.33
C PHE A 107 -0.76 -4.85 9.88
N LEU A 108 0.25 -4.62 9.04
CA LEU A 108 1.40 -3.77 9.35
C LEU A 108 1.47 -2.58 8.39
N LYS A 109 1.67 -1.39 8.96
CA LYS A 109 2.07 -0.19 8.22
C LYS A 109 3.58 -0.12 8.19
N LEU A 110 4.17 -0.22 7.02
CA LEU A 110 5.62 -0.17 6.83
C LEU A 110 5.99 1.09 6.04
N PRO A 111 7.24 1.58 6.16
CA PRO A 111 7.72 2.66 5.29
C PRO A 111 7.54 2.31 3.81
N ALA A 112 7.40 3.31 2.95
CA ALA A 112 7.27 3.12 1.51
C ALA A 112 8.39 2.22 0.95
N GLY A 113 8.02 1.16 0.24
CA GLY A 113 8.90 0.18 -0.37
C GLY A 113 9.34 -0.96 0.57
N ALA A 114 9.13 -0.83 1.88
CA ALA A 114 9.52 -1.84 2.85
C ALA A 114 8.61 -3.09 2.80
N GLY A 115 7.36 -2.93 2.37
CA GLY A 115 6.43 -4.05 2.14
C GLY A 115 6.95 -4.98 1.05
N THR A 116 7.49 -4.42 -0.03
CA THR A 116 8.11 -5.18 -1.12
C THR A 116 9.38 -5.89 -0.66
N GLN A 117 10.24 -5.23 0.14
CA GLN A 117 11.42 -5.88 0.74
C GLN A 117 11.01 -7.09 1.59
N LEU A 118 10.00 -6.92 2.45
CA LEU A 118 9.50 -8.00 3.31
C LEU A 118 8.90 -9.14 2.48
N LYS A 119 8.13 -8.83 1.44
CA LYS A 119 7.59 -9.86 0.55
C LYS A 119 8.70 -10.69 -0.09
N GLN A 120 9.70 -10.04 -0.68
CA GLN A 120 10.81 -10.73 -1.33
C GLN A 120 11.61 -11.59 -0.35
N ALA A 121 11.89 -11.07 0.85
CA ALA A 121 12.62 -11.78 1.89
C ALA A 121 11.85 -13.02 2.39
N MET A 122 10.54 -12.88 2.63
CA MET A 122 9.69 -14.00 3.05
C MET A 122 9.48 -15.03 1.94
N ASP A 123 9.32 -14.61 0.69
CA ASP A 123 9.23 -15.52 -0.47
C ASP A 123 10.53 -16.33 -0.63
N ALA A 124 11.69 -15.70 -0.41
CA ALA A 124 12.98 -16.38 -0.42
C ALA A 124 13.11 -17.37 0.74
N PHE A 125 12.72 -16.98 1.95
CA PHE A 125 12.67 -17.86 3.11
C PHE A 125 11.81 -19.10 2.85
N VAL A 126 10.58 -18.93 2.34
CA VAL A 126 9.68 -20.05 2.04
C VAL A 126 10.30 -20.99 1.01
N ARG A 127 10.90 -20.47 -0.06
CA ARG A 127 11.58 -21.31 -1.07
C ARG A 127 12.76 -22.09 -0.49
N ASN A 128 13.62 -21.42 0.29
CA ASN A 128 14.77 -22.07 0.92
C ASN A 128 14.32 -23.12 1.92
N PHE A 129 13.30 -22.80 2.73
CA PHE A 129 12.78 -23.70 3.73
C PHE A 129 12.15 -24.94 3.09
N ALA A 130 11.32 -24.78 2.05
CA ALA A 130 10.76 -25.92 1.31
C ALA A 130 11.83 -26.81 0.68
N LYS A 131 12.91 -26.22 0.15
CA LYS A 131 14.03 -26.96 -0.43
C LYS A 131 14.80 -27.77 0.62
N ASP A 132 15.07 -27.18 1.78
CA ASP A 132 15.92 -27.80 2.81
C ASP A 132 15.13 -28.65 3.81
N LEU A 133 13.79 -28.56 3.81
CA LEU A 133 12.91 -29.28 4.72
C LEU A 133 13.20 -30.80 4.80
N PRO A 134 13.38 -31.55 3.69
CA PRO A 134 13.64 -32.99 3.76
C PRO A 134 14.92 -33.31 4.53
N ASN A 135 16.01 -32.57 4.25
CA ASN A 135 17.29 -32.74 4.92
C ASN A 135 17.21 -32.35 6.41
N LEU A 136 16.44 -31.31 6.73
CA LEU A 136 16.21 -30.88 8.11
C LEU A 136 15.41 -31.91 8.92
N LEU A 137 14.42 -32.55 8.29
CA LEU A 137 13.64 -33.63 8.92
C LEU A 137 14.49 -34.88 9.15
N GLU A 138 15.39 -35.23 8.23
CA GLU A 138 16.35 -36.32 8.42
C GLU A 138 17.31 -36.01 9.59
N ALA A 139 17.89 -34.80 9.62
CA ALA A 139 18.76 -34.37 10.70
C ALA A 139 18.03 -34.37 12.07
N LYS A 140 16.77 -33.91 12.09
CA LYS A 140 15.89 -34.00 13.28
C LYS A 140 15.74 -35.44 13.75
N ALA A 141 15.49 -36.39 12.84
CA ALA A 141 15.33 -37.80 13.18
C ALA A 141 16.63 -38.43 13.72
N GLN A 142 17.78 -38.11 13.11
CA GLN A 142 19.09 -38.61 13.55
C GLN A 142 19.47 -38.09 14.95
N GLN A 143 19.19 -36.83 15.24
CA GLN A 143 19.55 -36.17 16.51
C GLN A 143 18.45 -36.28 17.58
N ASN A 144 17.28 -36.80 17.22
CA ASN A 144 16.08 -36.83 18.05
C ASN A 144 15.77 -35.47 18.73
N SER A 145 15.97 -34.38 18.00
CA SER A 145 15.83 -33.00 18.50
C SER A 145 15.41 -32.02 17.41
N MET A 146 14.68 -30.96 17.77
CA MET A 146 14.31 -29.85 16.89
C MET A 146 15.46 -28.87 16.60
N THR A 147 16.62 -29.05 17.23
CA THR A 147 17.78 -28.14 17.12
C THR A 147 18.21 -27.84 15.67
N PRO A 148 18.29 -28.80 14.73
CA PRO A 148 18.67 -28.49 13.34
C PRO A 148 17.72 -27.51 12.66
N ILE A 149 16.41 -27.69 12.87
CA ILE A 149 15.36 -26.83 12.32
C ILE A 149 15.42 -25.45 12.97
N GLN A 150 15.59 -25.40 14.30
CA GLN A 150 15.71 -24.14 15.03
C GLN A 150 16.87 -23.29 14.51
N ILE A 151 18.07 -23.88 14.39
CA ILE A 151 19.27 -23.18 13.88
C ILE A 151 19.03 -22.66 12.46
N PHE A 152 18.41 -23.47 11.59
CA PHE A 152 18.10 -23.06 10.23
C PHE A 152 17.15 -21.85 10.21
N VAL A 153 16.04 -21.92 10.94
CA VAL A 153 15.02 -20.86 10.99
C VAL A 153 15.61 -19.58 11.58
N GLU A 154 16.37 -19.67 12.68
CA GLU A 154 17.05 -18.51 13.29
C GLU A 154 18.01 -17.82 12.31
N GLY A 155 18.80 -18.61 11.56
CA GLY A 155 19.68 -18.11 10.51
C GLY A 155 18.93 -17.38 9.40
N GLN A 156 17.83 -17.97 8.90
CA GLN A 156 17.00 -17.34 7.87
C GLN A 156 16.32 -16.06 8.39
N LEU A 157 15.78 -16.06 9.61
CA LEU A 157 15.16 -14.88 10.21
C LEU A 157 16.16 -13.75 10.44
N SER A 158 17.41 -14.08 10.80
CA SER A 158 18.49 -13.09 10.86
C SER A 158 18.77 -12.47 9.48
N ALA A 159 18.82 -13.30 8.43
CA ALA A 159 19.01 -12.81 7.06
C ALA A 159 17.85 -11.94 6.56
N ILE A 160 16.61 -12.32 6.88
CA ILE A 160 15.41 -11.51 6.59
C ILE A 160 15.51 -10.15 7.29
N LYS A 161 15.79 -10.12 8.60
CA LYS A 161 15.92 -8.85 9.32
C LYS A 161 17.02 -7.95 8.73
N ALA A 162 18.12 -8.54 8.28
CA ALA A 162 19.23 -7.81 7.66
C ALA A 162 18.87 -7.24 6.27
N SER A 163 17.96 -7.88 5.52
CA SER A 163 17.54 -7.38 4.20
C SER A 163 16.50 -6.26 4.27
N LEU A 164 15.83 -6.08 5.42
CA LEU A 164 14.83 -5.04 5.66
C LEU A 164 15.46 -3.68 6.01
N THR A 165 16.17 -3.10 5.06
CA THR A 165 16.95 -1.87 5.27
C THR A 165 16.09 -0.62 5.50
N LEU A 166 14.82 -0.64 5.07
CA LEU A 166 13.91 0.49 5.17
C LEU A 166 13.15 0.55 6.51
N ILE A 167 13.25 -0.47 7.35
CA ILE A 167 12.54 -0.54 8.63
C ILE A 167 13.54 -0.27 9.77
N THR A 168 13.22 0.69 10.65
CA THR A 168 14.07 0.96 11.81
C THR A 168 14.02 -0.21 12.81
N PRO A 169 15.09 -0.45 13.59
CA PRO A 169 15.13 -1.53 14.58
C PRO A 169 13.95 -1.51 15.56
N GLU A 170 13.51 -0.31 15.96
CA GLU A 170 12.37 -0.10 16.88
C GLU A 170 11.02 -0.50 16.28
N LYS A 171 10.87 -0.39 14.94
CA LYS A 171 9.64 -0.73 14.21
C LYS A 171 9.67 -2.13 13.61
N MET A 172 10.76 -2.88 13.82
CA MET A 172 10.87 -4.25 13.34
C MET A 172 9.81 -5.13 14.03
N PRO A 173 9.04 -5.96 13.29
CA PRO A 173 8.00 -6.79 13.86
C PRO A 173 8.60 -8.05 14.53
N THR A 174 9.43 -7.85 15.56
CA THR A 174 10.16 -8.92 16.26
C THR A 174 9.23 -9.97 16.85
N LYS A 175 8.09 -9.55 17.44
CA LYS A 175 7.07 -10.45 17.96
C LYS A 175 6.51 -11.39 16.90
N TYR A 176 6.26 -10.87 15.69
CA TYR A 176 5.79 -11.68 14.57
C TYR A 176 6.83 -12.75 14.19
N PHE A 177 8.11 -12.36 14.05
CA PHE A 177 9.15 -13.32 13.71
C PHE A 177 9.35 -14.39 14.78
N SER A 178 9.23 -14.04 16.06
CA SER A 178 9.25 -15.01 17.16
C SER A 178 8.05 -15.96 17.10
N ALA A 179 6.85 -15.44 16.84
CA ALA A 179 5.65 -16.28 16.70
C ALA A 179 5.73 -17.21 15.48
N LEU A 180 6.29 -16.73 14.37
CA LEU A 180 6.54 -17.54 13.18
C LEU A 180 7.51 -18.69 13.47
N GLN A 181 8.61 -18.41 14.16
CA GLN A 181 9.57 -19.44 14.56
C GLN A 181 8.88 -20.50 15.43
N GLN A 182 8.11 -20.07 16.43
CA GLN A 182 7.41 -20.99 17.33
C GLN A 182 6.37 -21.84 16.56
N ASP A 183 5.59 -21.23 15.68
CA ASP A 183 4.60 -21.95 14.86
C ASP A 183 5.24 -23.04 13.97
N ILE A 184 6.41 -22.77 13.38
CA ILE A 184 7.16 -23.78 12.62
C ILE A 184 7.57 -24.95 13.53
N LEU A 185 8.12 -24.64 14.69
CA LEU A 185 8.59 -25.66 15.63
C LEU A 185 7.42 -26.52 16.13
N ASP A 186 6.34 -25.90 16.58
CA ASP A 186 5.14 -26.58 17.08
C ASP A 186 4.51 -27.45 16.00
N THR A 187 4.41 -26.93 14.76
CA THR A 187 3.80 -27.65 13.64
C THR A 187 4.63 -28.87 13.26
N LEU A 188 5.96 -28.75 13.20
CA LEU A 188 6.85 -29.85 12.83
C LEU A 188 7.11 -30.84 13.98
N GLU A 189 6.91 -30.43 15.23
CA GLU A 189 6.92 -31.33 16.39
C GLU A 189 5.64 -32.16 16.45
N ALA A 190 4.48 -31.53 16.24
CA ALA A 190 3.20 -32.22 16.13
C ALA A 190 3.11 -33.10 14.88
N TRP A 191 3.88 -32.78 13.84
CA TRP A 191 4.02 -33.63 12.66
C TRP A 191 4.80 -34.90 13.02
N GLN A 192 4.05 -35.97 13.32
CA GLN A 192 4.59 -37.31 13.47
C GLN A 192 4.62 -37.99 12.11
N THR A 193 5.77 -38.59 11.76
CA THR A 193 5.84 -39.56 10.68
C THR A 193 5.00 -40.77 11.06
N SER A 194 3.74 -40.86 10.63
CA SER A 194 3.09 -42.16 10.58
C SER A 194 3.83 -42.97 9.52
N THR A 195 4.55 -44.01 9.93
CA THR A 195 5.12 -45.04 9.04
C THR A 195 3.98 -45.84 8.40
N SER A 196 3.25 -45.22 7.47
CA SER A 196 2.55 -45.97 6.44
C SER A 196 3.55 -46.33 5.35
N VAL A 197 3.39 -47.53 4.78
CA VAL A 197 4.33 -48.17 3.83
C VAL A 197 4.64 -47.31 2.58
N ASP A 198 3.84 -46.27 2.33
CA ASP A 198 4.02 -45.28 1.26
C ASP A 198 4.55 -43.94 1.81
N GLY A 199 5.86 -43.88 2.10
CA GLY A 199 6.54 -42.68 2.63
C GLY A 199 6.49 -41.43 1.74
N GLU A 200 6.07 -41.55 0.48
CA GLU A 200 5.94 -40.43 -0.46
C GLU A 200 4.73 -39.53 -0.17
N THR A 201 3.67 -40.04 0.45
CA THR A 201 2.40 -39.28 0.64
C THR A 201 2.43 -38.23 1.76
N ASN A 202 3.31 -38.37 2.76
CA ASN A 202 3.27 -37.54 3.97
C ASN A 202 4.09 -36.24 3.88
N LEU A 203 5.19 -36.25 3.11
CA LEU A 203 5.98 -35.05 2.85
C LEU A 203 5.25 -34.13 1.86
N GLU A 204 4.58 -34.71 0.85
CA GLU A 204 3.73 -33.96 -0.08
C GLU A 204 2.60 -33.20 0.62
N ALA A 205 2.04 -33.75 1.69
CA ALA A 205 1.04 -33.08 2.52
C ALA A 205 1.60 -31.83 3.24
N LEU A 206 2.84 -31.89 3.73
CA LEU A 206 3.56 -30.72 4.28
C LEU A 206 3.96 -29.71 3.20
N MET A 207 4.27 -30.20 1.99
CA MET A 207 4.64 -29.37 0.86
C MET A 207 3.45 -28.69 0.17
N ASN A 208 2.21 -29.00 0.60
CA ASN A 208 1.01 -28.35 0.10
C ASN A 208 0.96 -26.85 0.51
N GLU A 209 0.27 -26.03 -0.29
CA GLU A 209 0.11 -24.57 -0.10
C GLU A 209 -0.34 -24.19 1.33
N SER A 210 -1.03 -25.09 2.05
CA SER A 210 -1.56 -24.82 3.39
C SER A 210 -0.51 -24.56 4.47
N PHE A 211 0.66 -25.21 4.44
CA PHE A 211 1.71 -25.01 5.45
C PHE A 211 2.54 -23.77 5.15
N PHE A 212 3.09 -23.70 3.93
CA PHE A 212 3.96 -22.59 3.54
C PHE A 212 3.21 -21.29 3.25
N GLY A 213 1.94 -21.37 2.86
CA GLY A 213 1.10 -20.20 2.59
C GLY A 213 0.95 -19.28 3.80
N ARG A 214 1.02 -19.84 5.02
CA ARG A 214 0.96 -19.08 6.29
C ARG A 214 2.15 -18.14 6.48
N TYR A 215 3.29 -18.43 5.85
CA TYR A 215 4.51 -17.62 5.98
C TYR A 215 4.68 -16.62 4.83
N ARG A 216 3.75 -16.58 3.88
CA ARG A 216 3.76 -15.60 2.79
C ARG A 216 3.33 -14.22 3.29
N THR A 217 3.84 -13.21 2.60
CA THR A 217 3.52 -11.80 2.85
C THR A 217 2.61 -11.26 1.75
N ASN A 218 1.45 -10.71 2.13
CA ASN A 218 0.53 -10.09 1.20
C ASN A 218 0.66 -8.57 1.27
N VAL A 219 1.22 -7.95 0.23
CA VAL A 219 1.27 -6.48 0.10
C VAL A 219 -0.07 -6.03 -0.48
N LEU A 220 -0.81 -5.23 0.28
CA LEU A 220 -2.15 -4.74 -0.10
C LEU A 220 -2.08 -3.37 -0.76
N VAL A 221 -1.18 -2.53 -0.27
CA VAL A 221 -0.89 -1.22 -0.82
C VAL A 221 0.63 -1.06 -0.82
N GLU A 222 1.19 -0.79 -1.99
CA GLU A 222 2.61 -0.52 -2.19
C GLU A 222 2.82 0.92 -2.63
N HIS A 223 3.88 1.54 -2.13
CA HIS A 223 4.36 2.85 -2.57
C HIS A 223 5.88 2.77 -2.76
N HIS A 224 6.45 3.51 -3.70
CA HIS A 224 7.90 3.57 -3.86
C HIS A 224 8.52 4.67 -3.01
N ALA A 225 9.76 4.45 -2.57
CA ALA A 225 10.54 5.48 -1.89
C ALA A 225 10.80 6.64 -2.86
N GLY A 226 10.18 7.80 -2.60
CA GLY A 226 10.23 8.97 -3.46
C GLY A 226 8.87 9.36 -4.06
N ASP A 227 7.86 8.50 -3.93
CA ASP A 227 6.50 8.84 -4.34
C ASP A 227 5.85 9.82 -3.37
N HIS A 228 4.94 10.61 -3.92
CA HIS A 228 4.05 11.49 -3.19
C HIS A 228 2.87 10.70 -2.57
N ALA A 229 2.07 11.34 -1.72
CA ALA A 229 0.86 10.67 -1.23
C ALA A 229 -0.07 10.29 -2.41
N SER A 230 -0.75 9.16 -2.33
CA SER A 230 -1.62 8.71 -3.43
C SER A 230 -2.95 9.44 -3.44
N VAL A 231 -3.44 9.74 -4.64
CA VAL A 231 -4.81 10.20 -4.89
C VAL A 231 -5.56 9.07 -5.60
N LEU A 232 -6.71 8.68 -5.05
CA LEU A 232 -7.58 7.64 -5.59
C LEU A 232 -8.94 8.27 -5.90
N TYR A 233 -9.48 8.01 -7.09
CA TYR A 233 -10.79 8.50 -7.54
C TYR A 233 -11.59 7.41 -8.24
#